data_AF-A0A7C1BB90-F1
#
_entry.id   AF-A0A7C1BB90-F1
#
_cell.length_a   1.000
_cell.length_b   1.000
_cell.length_c   1.000
_cell.angle_alpha   90.00
_cell.angle_beta   90.00
_cell.angle_gamma   90.00
#
_symmetry.space_group_name_H-M   'P 1'
#
loop_
_entity.id
_entity.type
_entity.pdbx_description
1 polymer ?
#
loop_
_entity_poly.entity_id
_entity_poly.type
_entity_poly.pdbx_seq_one_letter_code
_entity_poly.pdbx_strand_id
1 'polypeptide(L)'
;MYTKLLEDIFSSFRPERITLGSLRGLQSTINGCSDKSWTQYLSERSNWGKKIAFGTRLQMYETVSEALRRKHNYARIALCKETVRMWDALGMDYTKIKCNCVW
;
A
#
# COMPACT_ATOMS: atom_id res chain seq x y z
N MET A 1 5.30 10.71 8.78
CA MET A 1 4.50 9.82 9.66
C MET A 1 4.42 8.36 9.21
N TYR A 2 4.82 7.95 7.99
CA TYR A 2 5.26 6.55 7.74
C TYR A 2 6.79 6.39 7.77
N THR A 3 7.52 7.49 7.53
CA THR A 3 8.98 7.53 7.52
C THR A 3 9.61 7.05 8.82
N LYS A 4 9.09 7.43 10.00
CA LYS A 4 9.61 6.96 11.29
C LYS A 4 9.56 5.43 11.40
N LEU A 5 8.44 4.81 11.01
CA LEU A 5 8.32 3.35 10.98
C LEU A 5 9.37 2.71 10.05
N LEU A 6 9.67 3.34 8.91
CA LEU A 6 10.74 2.86 8.04
C LEU A 6 12.10 2.94 8.74
N GLU A 7 12.41 4.04 9.43
CA GLU A 7 13.67 4.14 10.20
C GLU A 7 13.74 3.08 11.31
N ASP A 8 12.65 2.86 12.04
CA ASP A 8 12.57 1.87 13.13
C ASP A 8 12.77 0.44 12.59
N ILE A 9 12.19 0.13 11.42
CA ILE A 9 12.40 -1.16 10.74
C ILE A 9 13.86 -1.30 10.32
N PHE A 10 14.40 -0.33 9.57
CA PHE A 10 15.74 -0.42 8.97
C PHE A 10 16.89 -0.28 9.97
N SER A 11 16.64 0.30 11.15
CA SER A 11 17.58 0.28 12.27
C SER A 11 17.64 -1.08 12.97
N SER A 12 16.56 -1.87 12.89
CA SER A 12 16.47 -3.19 13.52
C SER A 12 16.88 -4.33 12.58
N PHE A 13 16.45 -4.29 11.32
CA PHE A 13 16.78 -5.29 10.30
C PHE A 13 16.57 -4.75 8.88
N ARG A 14 17.16 -5.42 7.88
CA ARG A 14 16.93 -5.09 6.47
C ARG A 14 15.92 -6.08 5.87
N PRO A 15 14.70 -5.65 5.50
CA PRO A 15 13.74 -6.54 4.87
C PRO A 15 14.26 -7.13 3.56
N GLU A 16 13.90 -8.38 3.27
CA GLU A 16 14.12 -8.95 1.95
C GLU A 16 13.16 -8.32 0.93
N ARG A 17 11.89 -8.13 1.31
CA ARG A 17 10.80 -7.65 0.45
C ARG A 17 9.81 -6.82 1.28
N ILE A 18 9.22 -5.79 0.68
CA ILE A 18 8.16 -4.98 1.29
C ILE A 18 6.97 -4.95 0.35
N THR A 19 5.77 -5.24 0.85
CA THR A 19 4.52 -5.04 0.09
C THR A 19 3.73 -3.91 0.73
N LEU A 20 3.45 -2.87 -0.04
CA LEU A 20 2.63 -1.73 0.37
C LEU A 20 1.16 -2.02 0.09
N GLY A 21 0.28 -1.62 1.00
CA GLY A 21 -1.16 -1.75 0.84
C GLY A 21 -1.87 -0.52 1.38
N SER A 22 -3.13 -0.37 0.98
CA SER A 22 -4.03 0.65 1.50
C SER A 22 -5.23 0.01 2.20
N LEU A 23 -5.90 0.80 3.03
CA LEU A 23 -7.11 0.38 3.72
C LEU A 23 -8.19 -0.05 2.72
N ARG A 24 -8.91 -1.12 3.08
CA ARG A 24 -10.00 -1.68 2.28
C ARG A 24 -11.21 -1.95 3.15
N GLY A 25 -12.36 -1.50 2.67
CA GLY A 25 -13.65 -1.75 3.30
C GLY A 25 -14.45 -2.76 2.51
N LEU A 26 -14.24 -4.05 2.79
CA LEU A 26 -15.18 -5.09 2.36
C LEU A 26 -16.52 -4.84 3.06
N GLN A 27 -17.63 -5.02 2.34
CA GLN A 27 -18.94 -4.72 2.89
C GLN A 27 -19.26 -5.60 4.12
N SER A 28 -18.83 -6.87 4.11
CA SER A 28 -18.94 -7.77 5.25
C SER A 28 -18.18 -7.24 6.47
N THR A 29 -16.95 -6.76 6.28
CA THR A 29 -16.15 -6.16 7.36
C THR A 29 -16.82 -4.91 7.94
N ILE A 30 -17.33 -4.02 7.09
CA ILE A 30 -18.05 -2.81 7.53
C ILE A 30 -19.32 -3.18 8.31
N ASN A 31 -20.02 -4.23 7.89
CA ASN A 31 -21.23 -4.68 8.56
C ASN A 31 -20.92 -5.30 9.92
N GLY A 32 -19.82 -6.04 10.03
CA GLY A 32 -19.43 -6.76 11.25
C GLY A 32 -18.63 -5.94 12.27
N CYS A 33 -18.16 -4.74 11.93
CA CYS A 33 -17.39 -3.91 12.86
C CYS A 33 -18.29 -2.98 13.69
N SER A 34 -17.99 -2.86 14.98
CA SER A 34 -18.66 -1.92 15.89
C SER A 34 -18.25 -0.48 15.59
N ASP A 35 -16.94 -0.23 15.43
CA ASP A 35 -16.42 1.07 15.01
C ASP A 35 -16.34 1.16 13.48
N LYS A 36 -16.96 2.19 12.92
CA LYS A 36 -17.01 2.50 11.48
C LYS A 36 -16.39 3.85 11.15
N SER A 37 -15.73 4.50 12.13
CA SER A 37 -15.08 5.80 11.97
C SER A 37 -14.10 5.83 10.79
N TRP A 38 -13.38 4.74 10.54
CA TRP A 38 -12.43 4.60 9.44
C TRP A 38 -13.05 4.57 8.04
N THR A 39 -14.36 4.29 7.93
CA THR A 39 -15.02 4.20 6.62
C THR A 39 -15.09 5.55 5.89
N GLN A 40 -14.98 6.65 6.62
CA GLN A 40 -14.93 8.01 6.06
C GLN A 40 -13.74 8.22 5.11
N TYR A 41 -12.67 7.44 5.26
CA TYR A 41 -11.47 7.52 4.41
C TYR A 41 -11.60 6.70 3.11
N LEU A 42 -12.72 6.00 2.91
CA LEU A 42 -12.96 5.11 1.77
C LEU A 42 -14.03 5.68 0.83
N SER A 43 -13.59 6.15 -0.34
CA SER A 43 -14.45 6.81 -1.32
C SER A 43 -14.55 6.08 -2.65
N GLU A 44 -13.57 5.25 -3.00
CA GLU A 44 -13.53 4.56 -4.30
C GLU A 44 -14.16 3.17 -4.20
N ARG A 45 -15.07 2.82 -5.11
CA ARG A 45 -15.64 1.47 -5.19
C ARG A 45 -14.81 0.58 -6.10
N SER A 46 -14.69 -0.70 -5.74
CA SER A 46 -14.10 -1.74 -6.58
C SER A 46 -14.85 -3.06 -6.42
N ASN A 47 -14.53 -4.04 -7.27
CA ASN A 47 -15.04 -5.41 -7.16
C ASN A 47 -14.65 -6.10 -5.83
N TRP A 48 -13.73 -5.52 -5.07
CA TRP A 48 -13.22 -6.06 -3.80
C TRP A 48 -13.52 -5.13 -2.63
N GLY A 49 -14.63 -4.39 -2.67
CA GLY A 49 -15.04 -3.43 -1.64
C GLY A 49 -14.54 -2.01 -1.89
N LYS A 50 -14.66 -1.16 -0.87
CA LYS A 50 -14.26 0.25 -0.94
C LYS A 50 -12.75 0.42 -0.70
N LYS A 51 -12.14 1.34 -1.42
CA LYS A 51 -10.73 1.74 -1.31
C LYS A 51 -10.64 3.21 -0.95
N ILE A 52 -9.48 3.61 -0.45
CA ILE A 52 -9.09 5.02 -0.39
C ILE A 52 -9.08 5.59 -1.82
N ALA A 53 -9.36 6.89 -1.99
CA ALA A 53 -9.30 7.55 -3.29
C ALA A 53 -7.97 7.30 -4.02
N PHE A 54 -8.03 7.10 -5.34
CA PHE A 54 -6.85 6.88 -6.19
C PHE A 54 -5.70 7.88 -5.91
N GLY A 55 -5.99 9.19 -5.94
CA GLY A 55 -4.95 10.22 -5.77
C GLY A 55 -4.24 10.14 -4.42
N THR A 56 -5.00 9.90 -3.35
CA THR A 56 -4.43 9.71 -2.01
C THR A 56 -3.56 8.44 -1.94
N ARG A 57 -4.01 7.32 -2.53
CA ARG A 57 -3.21 6.08 -2.59
C ARG A 57 -1.92 6.27 -3.38
N LEU A 58 -1.99 6.94 -4.53
CA LEU A 58 -0.82 7.26 -5.35
C LEU A 58 0.20 8.05 -4.51
N GLN A 59 -0.23 9.16 -3.91
CA GLN A 59 0.62 9.99 -3.06
C GLN A 59 1.23 9.21 -1.89
N MET A 60 0.45 8.35 -1.23
CA MET A 60 0.94 7.48 -0.16
C MET A 60 2.05 6.55 -0.65
N TYR A 61 1.83 5.85 -1.76
CA TYR A 61 2.80 4.91 -2.31
C TYR A 61 4.05 5.62 -2.84
N GLU A 62 3.92 6.75 -3.51
CA GLU A 62 5.05 7.58 -3.96
C GLU A 62 5.90 8.02 -2.78
N THR A 63 5.28 8.58 -1.74
CA THR A 63 5.96 9.07 -0.54
C THR A 63 6.77 7.97 0.14
N VAL A 64 6.17 6.79 0.35
CA VAL A 64 6.85 5.67 1.01
C VAL A 64 7.94 5.08 0.13
N SER A 65 7.67 4.93 -1.18
CA SER A 65 8.64 4.37 -2.12
C SER A 65 9.85 5.28 -2.32
N GLU A 66 9.64 6.59 -2.37
CA GLU A 66 10.73 7.57 -2.45
C GLU A 66 11.57 7.56 -1.16
N ALA A 67 10.93 7.52 0.01
CA ALA A 67 11.65 7.42 1.29
C ALA A 67 12.53 6.16 1.34
N LEU A 68 11.98 4.99 0.96
CA LEU A 68 12.72 3.74 0.87
C LEU A 68 13.93 3.83 -0.08
N ARG A 69 13.74 4.41 -1.27
CA ARG A 69 14.81 4.59 -2.25
C ARG A 69 15.90 5.54 -1.76
N ARG A 70 15.53 6.75 -1.34
CA ARG A 70 16.48 7.81 -1.00
C ARG A 70 17.23 7.58 0.30
N LYS A 71 16.55 7.04 1.31
CA LYS A 71 17.13 6.91 2.67
C LYS A 71 17.76 5.56 2.93
N HIS A 72 17.22 4.49 2.33
CA HIS A 72 17.63 3.12 2.64
C HIS A 72 18.21 2.37 1.43
N ASN A 73 18.28 3.02 0.26
CA ASN A 73 18.66 2.41 -1.01
C ASN A 73 17.88 1.09 -1.24
N TYR A 74 16.56 1.17 -1.10
CA TYR A 74 15.68 0.01 -1.10
C TYR A 74 14.63 0.11 -2.21
N ALA A 75 14.58 -0.91 -3.08
CA ALA A 75 13.69 -0.93 -4.26
C ALA A 75 12.84 -2.21 -4.40
N ARG A 76 12.99 -3.20 -3.49
CA ARG A 76 12.24 -4.47 -3.55
C ARG A 76 10.85 -4.29 -2.93
N ILE A 77 10.03 -3.50 -3.61
CA ILE A 77 8.68 -3.12 -3.22
C ILE A 77 7.63 -3.72 -4.17
N ALA A 78 6.48 -4.07 -3.64
CA ALA A 78 5.30 -4.50 -4.39
C ALA A 78 4.03 -3.85 -3.83
N LEU A 79 2.91 -3.91 -4.56
CA LEU A 79 1.62 -3.39 -4.11
C LEU A 79 0.61 -4.52 -3.88
N CYS A 80 -0.12 -4.48 -2.77
CA CYS A 80 -1.10 -5.50 -2.43
C CYS A 80 -2.47 -5.19 -3.08
N LYS A 81 -2.92 -6.09 -3.98
CA LYS A 81 -4.28 -6.09 -4.56
C LYS A 81 -4.65 -4.72 -5.16
N GLU A 82 -3.68 -4.11 -5.83
CA GLU A 82 -3.85 -2.85 -6.54
C GLU A 82 -4.24 -3.01 -8.01
N THR A 83 -4.82 -1.96 -8.59
CA THR A 83 -5.23 -1.94 -9.99
C THR A 83 -4.02 -1.75 -10.91
N VAL A 84 -4.06 -2.29 -12.13
CA VAL A 84 -3.01 -2.08 -13.16
C VAL A 84 -2.72 -0.59 -13.34
N ARG A 85 -3.77 0.24 -13.38
CA ARG A 85 -3.65 1.71 -13.42
C ARG A 85 -2.75 2.29 -12.32
N MET A 86 -2.79 1.74 -11.10
CA MET A 86 -1.92 2.20 -10.01
C MET A 86 -0.47 1.78 -10.22
N TRP A 87 -0.24 0.57 -10.73
CA TRP A 87 1.11 0.10 -11.10
C TRP A 87 1.70 0.99 -12.20
N ASP A 88 0.94 1.28 -13.24
CA ASP A 88 1.35 2.15 -14.35
C ASP A 88 1.68 3.57 -13.86
N ALA A 89 0.83 4.14 -13.01
CA ALA A 89 1.04 5.48 -12.45
C ALA A 89 2.31 5.59 -11.59
N LEU A 90 2.74 4.49 -10.98
CA LEU A 90 3.97 4.40 -10.18
C LEU A 90 5.20 3.97 -11.02
N GLY A 91 5.03 3.73 -12.32
CA GLY A 91 6.10 3.22 -13.19
C GLY A 91 6.56 1.81 -12.81
N MET A 92 5.69 0.98 -12.24
CA MET A 92 6.00 -0.37 -11.79
C MET A 92 5.45 -1.42 -12.76
N ASP A 93 6.18 -2.51 -12.97
CA ASP A 93 5.78 -3.60 -13.86
C ASP A 93 4.91 -4.64 -13.12
N TYR A 94 3.60 -4.58 -13.34
CA TYR A 94 2.63 -5.50 -12.72
C TYR A 94 2.74 -6.95 -13.23
N THR A 95 3.50 -7.23 -14.30
CA THR A 95 3.71 -8.60 -14.78
C THR A 95 4.79 -9.34 -14.00
N LYS A 96 5.63 -8.58 -13.27
CA LYS A 96 6.75 -9.09 -12.46
C LYS A 96 6.49 -8.99 -10.95
N ILE A 97 5.23 -9.04 -10.52
CA ILE A 97 4.86 -8.86 -9.12
C ILE A 97 5.51 -9.94 -8.25
N LYS A 98 6.23 -9.48 -7.23
CA LYS A 98 6.80 -10.29 -6.15
C LYS A 98 6.34 -9.70 -4.82
N CYS A 99 5.12 -10.02 -4.39
CA CYS A 99 4.57 -9.57 -3.10
C CYS A 99 4.82 -10.59 -1.99
N ASN A 100 4.57 -10.25 -0.73
CA ASN A 100 4.86 -11.16 0.39
C ASN A 100 3.94 -12.40 0.41
N CYS A 101 2.85 -12.40 -0.36
CA CYS A 101 1.89 -13.50 -0.42
C CYS A 101 2.09 -14.42 -1.65
N VAL A 102 3.06 -14.12 -2.51
CA VAL A 102 3.38 -14.92 -3.72
C VAL A 102 4.90 -15.09 -3.79
N TRP A 103 5.35 -16.26 -4.26
CA TRP A 103 6.76 -16.65 -4.28
C TRP A 103 7.65 -15.66 -5.06
#